data_AF-A0A0R2XZC1-F1
#
_entry.id   AF-A0A0R2XZC1-F1
#
_cell.length_a   1.000
_cell.length_b   1.000
_cell.length_c   1.000
_cell.angle_alpha   90.00
_cell.angle_beta   90.00
_cell.angle_gamma   90.00
#
_symmetry.space_group_name_H-M   'P 1'
#
loop_
_entity.id
_entity.type
_entity.pdbx_description
1 polymer ?
#
loop_
_entity_poly.entity_id
_entity_poly.type
_entity_poly.pdbx_seq_one_letter_code
_entity_poly.pdbx_strand_id
1 'polypeptide(L)'
;MTPLPACCTPLDARWPLPVPLPGTVFLSTRFDPALLNPLDFQRSAVPPPASIQRSVAKRQAEFLAGRLCAREALQRLDNLNCIPAIGEDRAPVWPGHISGSITHSTGHAAAIVGHKTQWRGLGMDLENLLALERAERLAGEILTADELQRMAALPREQHGLLVTLTFSVKESLFKALYPIVQKRFYFEHAEILEWSQAGHVRLRLLTDLSSEWCCGKELEGQFVLEGEQLLSLVAVGA
;
A
#
# COMPACT_ATOMS: atom_id res chain seq x y z
N MET A 1 17.75 -17.72 -10.07
CA MET A 1 16.50 -16.91 -10.02
C MET A 1 15.52 -17.51 -11.01
N THR A 2 14.29 -17.79 -10.59
CA THR A 2 13.22 -18.19 -11.52
C THR A 2 12.91 -17.00 -12.43
N PRO A 3 12.84 -17.17 -13.76
CA PRO A 3 12.48 -16.07 -14.65
C PRO A 3 11.10 -15.52 -14.29
N LEU A 4 10.94 -14.20 -14.37
CA LEU A 4 9.64 -13.56 -14.19
C LEU A 4 8.69 -13.97 -15.33
N PRO A 5 7.39 -14.10 -15.06
CA PRO A 5 6.41 -14.38 -16.11
C PRO A 5 6.34 -13.22 -17.11
N ALA A 6 5.96 -13.50 -18.35
CA ALA A 6 5.88 -12.51 -19.42
C ALA A 6 4.87 -11.37 -19.11
N CYS A 7 3.93 -11.61 -18.22
CA CYS A 7 2.99 -10.60 -17.74
C CYS A 7 3.61 -9.57 -16.80
N CYS A 8 4.88 -9.71 -16.38
CA CYS A 8 5.58 -8.78 -15.50
C CYS A 8 6.84 -8.23 -16.19
N THR A 9 7.13 -6.94 -15.98
CA THR A 9 8.43 -6.37 -16.32
C THR A 9 9.52 -6.85 -15.36
N PRO A 10 10.82 -6.62 -15.64
CA PRO A 10 11.86 -6.76 -14.63
C PRO A 10 11.52 -5.97 -13.36
N LEU A 11 11.90 -6.51 -12.19
CA LEU A 11 11.68 -5.85 -10.91
C LEU A 11 12.57 -4.60 -10.79
N ASP A 12 11.97 -3.50 -10.36
CA ASP A 12 12.65 -2.22 -10.11
C ASP A 12 12.83 -2.00 -8.60
N ALA A 13 14.03 -1.60 -8.20
CA ALA A 13 14.39 -1.33 -6.81
C ALA A 13 14.59 0.17 -6.52
N ARG A 14 14.34 1.05 -7.49
CA ARG A 14 14.43 2.49 -7.29
C ARG A 14 13.40 2.92 -6.24
N TRP A 15 13.89 3.65 -5.24
CA TRP A 15 13.03 4.21 -4.21
C TRP A 15 12.20 5.37 -4.78
N PRO A 16 10.86 5.33 -4.70
CA PRO A 16 10.01 6.31 -5.38
C PRO A 16 9.61 7.50 -4.49
N LEU A 17 9.76 7.41 -3.17
CA LEU A 17 9.23 8.39 -2.22
C LEU A 17 10.26 9.43 -1.80
N PRO A 18 9.84 10.62 -1.30
CA PRO A 18 10.76 11.71 -0.95
C PRO A 18 11.83 11.33 0.08
N VAL A 19 11.48 10.52 1.07
CA VAL A 19 12.37 10.15 2.18
C VAL A 19 12.62 8.63 2.17
N PRO A 20 13.88 8.18 2.00
CA PRO A 20 14.20 6.76 2.08
C PRO A 20 13.98 6.23 3.51
N LEU A 21 13.50 4.99 3.63
CA LEU A 21 13.43 4.28 4.91
C LEU A 21 14.63 3.34 5.06
N PRO A 22 15.61 3.65 5.93
CA PRO A 22 16.79 2.81 6.10
C PRO A 22 16.41 1.38 6.52
N GLY A 23 17.20 0.39 6.09
CA GLY A 23 16.98 -1.01 6.46
C GLY A 23 15.72 -1.65 5.85
N THR A 24 15.09 -0.98 4.86
CA THR A 24 13.99 -1.55 4.09
C THR A 24 14.44 -1.96 2.69
N VAL A 25 13.73 -2.92 2.10
CA VAL A 25 13.83 -3.25 0.69
C VAL A 25 12.48 -2.98 0.03
N PHE A 26 12.49 -2.09 -0.96
CA PHE A 26 11.36 -1.81 -1.83
C PHE A 26 11.58 -2.44 -3.21
N LEU A 27 10.54 -3.06 -3.75
CA LEU A 27 10.52 -3.56 -5.13
C LEU A 27 9.18 -3.31 -5.78
N SER A 28 9.21 -2.94 -7.05
CA SER A 28 8.02 -2.80 -7.88
C SER A 28 8.16 -3.48 -9.24
N THR A 29 7.02 -3.68 -9.90
CA THR A 29 6.94 -4.17 -11.27
C THR A 29 5.71 -3.62 -11.96
N ARG A 30 5.81 -3.39 -13.26
CA ARG A 30 4.62 -3.28 -14.11
C ARG A 30 4.10 -4.68 -14.45
N PHE A 31 2.80 -4.78 -14.70
CA PHE A 31 2.18 -6.02 -15.18
C PHE A 31 1.07 -5.76 -16.21
N ASP A 32 0.89 -6.73 -17.12
CA ASP A 32 -0.21 -6.74 -18.09
C ASP A 32 -1.08 -8.00 -17.91
N PRO A 33 -2.34 -7.87 -17.43
CA PRO A 33 -3.26 -8.98 -17.31
C PRO A 33 -3.52 -9.76 -18.61
N ALA A 34 -3.40 -9.12 -19.78
CA ALA A 34 -3.63 -9.76 -21.07
C ALA A 34 -2.53 -10.78 -21.42
N LEU A 35 -1.35 -10.64 -20.82
CA LEU A 35 -0.21 -11.54 -21.01
C LEU A 35 -0.13 -12.65 -19.94
N LEU A 36 -1.07 -12.68 -18.99
CA LEU A 36 -1.09 -13.69 -17.94
C LEU A 36 -1.38 -15.08 -18.51
N ASN A 37 -0.45 -16.02 -18.30
CA ASN A 37 -0.67 -17.42 -18.62
C ASN A 37 -1.10 -18.19 -17.36
N PRO A 38 -2.08 -19.12 -17.43
CA PRO A 38 -2.49 -19.93 -16.29
C PRO A 38 -1.35 -20.70 -15.61
N LEU A 39 -0.30 -21.10 -16.36
CA LEU A 39 0.86 -21.80 -15.82
C LEU A 39 1.85 -20.89 -15.08
N ASP A 40 1.69 -19.55 -15.16
CA ASP A 40 2.61 -18.60 -14.54
C ASP A 40 2.66 -18.75 -13.02
N PHE A 41 1.53 -19.07 -12.39
CA PHE A 41 1.47 -19.36 -10.96
C PHE A 41 2.33 -20.57 -10.57
N GLN A 42 2.24 -21.66 -11.35
CA GLN A 42 3.02 -22.87 -11.10
C GLN A 42 4.52 -22.63 -11.37
N ARG A 43 4.85 -22.03 -12.53
CA ARG A 43 6.24 -21.72 -12.92
C ARG A 43 6.90 -20.77 -11.93
N SER A 44 6.14 -19.81 -11.42
CA SER A 44 6.60 -18.86 -10.41
C SER A 44 6.60 -19.42 -9.00
N ALA A 45 6.10 -20.64 -8.76
CA ALA A 45 5.89 -21.20 -7.42
C ALA A 45 5.12 -20.25 -6.47
N VAL A 46 4.07 -19.62 -6.99
CA VAL A 46 3.15 -18.75 -6.23
C VAL A 46 1.78 -19.42 -6.25
N PRO A 47 1.42 -20.26 -5.26
CA PRO A 47 0.13 -20.93 -5.28
C PRO A 47 -1.01 -19.91 -5.08
N PRO A 48 -1.94 -19.75 -6.03
CA PRO A 48 -3.08 -18.86 -5.85
C PRO A 48 -4.11 -19.54 -4.95
N PRO A 49 -4.69 -18.85 -3.95
CA PRO A 49 -5.83 -19.37 -3.21
C PRO A 49 -7.07 -19.50 -4.10
N ALA A 50 -8.07 -20.27 -3.68
CA ALA A 50 -9.29 -20.49 -4.45
C ALA A 50 -10.07 -19.22 -4.81
N SER A 51 -9.94 -18.15 -4.01
CA SER A 51 -10.52 -16.83 -4.31
C SER A 51 -9.83 -16.15 -5.50
N ILE A 52 -8.51 -16.30 -5.64
CA ILE A 52 -7.73 -15.75 -6.75
C ILE A 52 -7.90 -16.63 -8.00
N GLN A 53 -7.90 -17.95 -7.86
CA GLN A 53 -8.13 -18.86 -8.99
C GLN A 53 -9.45 -18.59 -9.73
N ARG A 54 -10.50 -18.23 -8.99
CA ARG A 54 -11.83 -17.91 -9.54
C ARG A 54 -12.00 -16.45 -9.97
N SER A 55 -10.97 -15.62 -9.75
CA SER A 55 -11.02 -14.20 -10.08
C SER A 55 -10.67 -13.93 -11.54
N VAL A 56 -11.05 -12.76 -12.05
CA VAL A 56 -10.68 -12.30 -13.39
C VAL A 56 -9.15 -12.16 -13.55
N ALA A 57 -8.66 -12.23 -14.79
CA ALA A 57 -7.21 -12.17 -15.10
C ALA A 57 -6.51 -10.94 -14.48
N LYS A 58 -7.19 -9.78 -14.43
CA LYS A 58 -6.67 -8.57 -13.76
C LYS A 58 -6.29 -8.85 -12.30
N ARG A 59 -7.21 -9.47 -11.55
CA ARG A 59 -7.01 -9.75 -10.12
C ARG A 59 -5.95 -10.83 -9.89
N GLN A 60 -5.87 -11.81 -10.79
CA GLN A 60 -4.83 -12.83 -10.77
C GLN A 60 -3.44 -12.23 -11.00
N ALA A 61 -3.30 -11.37 -12.01
CA ALA A 61 -2.04 -10.70 -12.33
C ALA A 61 -1.58 -9.77 -11.19
N GLU A 62 -2.49 -8.98 -10.60
CA GLU A 62 -2.22 -8.17 -9.39
C GLU A 62 -1.64 -9.00 -8.25
N PHE A 63 -2.29 -10.13 -7.94
CA PHE A 63 -1.85 -11.01 -6.85
C PHE A 63 -0.47 -11.61 -7.14
N LEU A 64 -0.27 -12.13 -8.36
CA LEU A 64 1.00 -12.73 -8.76
C LEU A 64 2.14 -11.69 -8.70
N ALA A 65 1.96 -10.55 -9.36
CA ALA A 65 2.96 -9.49 -9.42
C ALA A 65 3.35 -8.98 -8.01
N GLY A 66 2.37 -8.70 -7.15
CA GLY A 66 2.63 -8.27 -5.78
C GLY A 66 3.38 -9.33 -4.95
N ARG A 67 3.06 -10.61 -5.13
CA ARG A 67 3.77 -11.72 -4.44
C ARG A 67 5.17 -11.94 -4.97
N LEU A 68 5.42 -11.72 -6.25
CA LEU A 68 6.77 -11.75 -6.84
C LEU A 68 7.66 -10.65 -6.26
N CYS A 69 7.15 -9.41 -6.18
CA CYS A 69 7.85 -8.30 -5.52
C CYS A 69 8.16 -8.65 -4.05
N ALA A 70 7.18 -9.17 -3.31
CA ALA A 70 7.35 -9.51 -1.90
C ALA A 70 8.42 -10.58 -1.66
N ARG A 71 8.43 -11.66 -2.45
CA ARG A 71 9.45 -12.71 -2.34
C ARG A 71 10.85 -12.18 -2.62
N GLU A 72 11.02 -11.43 -3.71
CA GLU A 72 12.35 -10.89 -4.03
C GLU A 72 12.80 -9.89 -2.95
N ALA A 73 11.88 -9.11 -2.38
CA ALA A 73 12.22 -8.17 -1.32
C ALA A 73 12.68 -8.91 -0.05
N LEU A 74 12.01 -10.01 0.32
CA LEU A 74 12.41 -10.91 1.41
C LEU A 74 13.77 -11.59 1.15
N GLN A 75 13.99 -12.02 -0.09
CA GLN A 75 15.25 -12.62 -0.53
C GLN A 75 16.42 -11.63 -0.41
N ARG A 76 16.22 -10.35 -0.72
CA ARG A 76 17.25 -9.31 -0.61
C ARG A 76 17.47 -8.82 0.81
N LEU A 77 16.40 -8.73 1.61
CA LEU A 77 16.50 -8.26 2.98
C LEU A 77 17.21 -9.28 3.87
N ASP A 78 16.87 -10.57 3.74
CA ASP A 78 17.29 -11.59 4.71
C ASP A 78 17.47 -13.00 4.09
N ASN A 79 17.71 -13.09 2.78
CA ASN A 79 17.91 -14.36 2.06
C ASN A 79 16.74 -15.37 2.24
N LEU A 80 15.52 -14.85 2.46
CA LEU A 80 14.32 -15.64 2.67
C LEU A 80 13.60 -15.89 1.34
N ASN A 81 13.66 -17.13 0.86
CA ASN A 81 12.95 -17.55 -0.34
C ASN A 81 11.54 -18.07 -0.01
N CYS A 82 10.63 -17.17 0.38
CA CYS A 82 9.25 -17.52 0.68
C CYS A 82 8.25 -16.52 0.07
N ILE A 83 7.00 -16.97 -0.07
CA ILE A 83 5.88 -16.15 -0.51
C ILE A 83 4.99 -15.90 0.71
N PRO A 84 4.73 -14.64 1.11
CA PRO A 84 3.79 -14.37 2.18
C PRO A 84 2.42 -14.98 1.90
N ALA A 85 1.94 -15.81 2.81
CA ALA A 85 0.60 -16.39 2.71
C ALA A 85 -0.48 -15.30 2.87
N ILE A 86 -1.74 -15.67 2.69
CA ILE A 86 -2.88 -14.80 3.02
C ILE A 86 -3.37 -15.23 4.41
N GLY A 87 -3.41 -14.29 5.34
CA GLY A 87 -3.98 -14.48 6.68
C GLY A 87 -5.51 -14.55 6.65
N GLU A 88 -6.11 -14.91 7.77
CA GLU A 88 -7.58 -14.99 7.91
C GLU A 88 -8.27 -13.64 7.67
N ASP A 89 -7.58 -12.56 8.01
CA ASP A 89 -7.95 -11.17 7.81
C ASP A 89 -7.65 -10.61 6.40
N ARG A 90 -7.10 -11.46 5.51
CA ARG A 90 -6.58 -11.16 4.17
C ARG A 90 -5.24 -10.41 4.13
N ALA A 91 -4.64 -10.09 5.27
CA ALA A 91 -3.32 -9.47 5.32
C ALA A 91 -2.23 -10.47 4.89
N PRO A 92 -1.11 -10.03 4.30
CA PRO A 92 0.03 -10.91 4.05
C PRO A 92 0.62 -11.43 5.38
N VAL A 93 0.87 -12.74 5.46
CA VAL A 93 1.55 -13.35 6.61
C VAL A 93 3.06 -13.28 6.38
N TRP A 94 3.71 -12.34 7.05
CA TRP A 94 5.17 -12.15 7.00
C TRP A 94 5.90 -13.09 7.97
N PRO A 95 7.19 -13.40 7.72
CA PRO A 95 8.06 -14.00 8.73
C PRO A 95 8.03 -13.21 10.05
N GLY A 96 8.15 -13.90 11.19
CA GLY A 96 7.86 -13.32 12.50
C GLY A 96 8.63 -12.04 12.83
N HIS A 97 9.87 -11.93 12.37
CA HIS A 97 10.78 -10.79 12.57
C HIS A 97 10.72 -9.73 11.46
N ILE A 98 9.86 -9.89 10.46
CA ILE A 98 9.71 -9.01 9.30
C ILE A 98 8.37 -8.29 9.34
N SER A 99 8.39 -6.99 9.05
CA SER A 99 7.21 -6.20 8.69
C SER A 99 7.22 -5.91 7.20
N GLY A 100 6.05 -5.71 6.62
CA GLY A 100 5.96 -5.36 5.21
C GLY A 100 4.55 -5.01 4.74
N SER A 101 4.49 -4.46 3.54
CA SER A 101 3.24 -4.14 2.84
C SER A 101 3.33 -4.56 1.38
N ILE A 102 2.19 -4.92 0.80
CA ILE A 102 2.03 -5.20 -0.63
C ILE A 102 0.91 -4.30 -1.13
N THR A 103 1.12 -3.67 -2.28
CA THR A 103 0.11 -2.86 -2.96
C THR A 103 0.10 -3.14 -4.46
N HIS A 104 -1.02 -2.83 -5.10
CA HIS A 104 -1.13 -2.89 -6.55
C HIS A 104 -2.23 -1.94 -7.02
N SER A 105 -2.04 -1.32 -8.17
CA SER A 105 -3.09 -0.66 -8.92
C SER A 105 -2.74 -0.62 -10.39
N THR A 106 -3.75 -0.84 -11.22
CA THR A 106 -3.75 -0.66 -12.68
C THR A 106 -2.39 -0.92 -13.35
N GLY A 107 -2.00 -2.19 -13.43
CA GLY A 107 -0.78 -2.61 -14.13
C GLY A 107 0.53 -2.29 -13.39
N HIS A 108 0.48 -1.97 -12.10
CA HIS A 108 1.65 -1.75 -11.26
C HIS A 108 1.44 -2.43 -9.90
N ALA A 109 2.44 -3.19 -9.44
CA ALA A 109 2.46 -3.80 -8.12
C ALA A 109 3.79 -3.51 -7.42
N ALA A 110 3.75 -3.38 -6.09
CA ALA A 110 4.94 -3.12 -5.29
C ALA A 110 4.85 -3.81 -3.92
N ALA A 111 6.02 -4.06 -3.34
CA ALA A 111 6.16 -4.56 -1.98
C ALA A 111 7.31 -3.84 -1.28
N ILE A 112 7.15 -3.63 0.02
CA ILE A 112 8.20 -3.13 0.92
C ILE A 112 8.31 -4.05 2.12
N VAL A 113 9.53 -4.35 2.54
CA VAL A 113 9.81 -5.15 3.75
C VAL A 113 10.92 -4.53 4.58
N GLY A 114 10.90 -4.75 5.89
CA GLY A 114 11.93 -4.33 6.84
C GLY A 114 11.93 -5.21 8.10
N HIS A 115 13.01 -5.13 8.89
CA HIS A 115 13.04 -5.83 10.18
C HIS A 115 12.16 -5.13 11.22
N LYS A 116 11.38 -5.90 11.99
CA LYS A 116 10.51 -5.38 13.07
C LYS A 116 11.26 -4.67 14.18
N THR A 117 12.53 -4.97 14.36
CA THR A 117 13.43 -4.30 15.30
C THR A 117 13.73 -2.85 14.91
N GLN A 118 13.42 -2.46 13.67
CA GLN A 118 13.53 -1.09 13.18
C GLN A 118 12.18 -0.50 12.78
N TRP A 119 11.31 -1.32 12.17
CA TRP A 119 10.00 -0.92 11.66
C TRP A 119 8.92 -1.88 12.14
N ARG A 120 8.18 -1.51 13.19
CA ARG A 120 7.07 -2.33 13.73
C ARG A 120 5.92 -2.48 12.74
N GLY A 121 5.70 -1.46 11.91
CA GLY A 121 4.63 -1.43 10.92
C GLY A 121 5.07 -0.71 9.65
N LEU A 122 4.72 -1.28 8.50
CA LEU A 122 4.91 -0.68 7.19
C LEU A 122 3.60 -0.83 6.45
N GLY A 123 3.05 0.27 5.94
CA GLY A 123 1.81 0.27 5.20
C GLY A 123 1.93 1.15 3.97
N MET A 124 1.65 0.55 2.81
CA MET A 124 1.85 1.17 1.51
C MET A 124 0.62 0.94 0.65
N ASP A 125 0.26 1.95 -0.11
CA ASP A 125 -0.93 1.95 -0.94
C ASP A 125 -0.67 2.68 -2.26
N LEU A 126 -1.19 2.12 -3.35
CA LEU A 126 -0.93 2.60 -4.71
C LEU A 126 -2.27 2.76 -5.38
N GLU A 127 -2.56 3.96 -5.85
CA GLU A 127 -3.84 4.32 -6.44
C GLU A 127 -3.67 5.06 -7.75
N ASN A 128 -4.71 5.00 -8.59
CA ASN A 128 -4.80 5.88 -9.73
C ASN A 128 -5.52 7.16 -9.33
N LEU A 129 -5.09 8.29 -9.87
CA LEU A 129 -5.71 9.58 -9.66
C LEU A 129 -7.20 9.52 -10.06
N LEU A 130 -8.07 9.86 -9.12
CA LEU A 130 -9.50 9.87 -9.37
C LEU A 130 -9.86 11.04 -10.30
N ALA A 131 -10.66 10.73 -11.32
CA ALA A 131 -11.37 11.77 -12.07
C ALA A 131 -12.25 12.60 -11.13
N LEU A 132 -12.39 13.88 -11.43
CA LEU A 132 -13.04 14.87 -10.57
C LEU A 132 -14.44 14.41 -10.09
N GLU A 133 -15.29 13.97 -11.02
CA GLU A 133 -16.67 13.58 -10.71
C GLU A 133 -16.73 12.35 -9.80
N ARG A 134 -15.74 11.46 -9.90
CA ARG A 134 -15.63 10.29 -9.02
C ARG A 134 -15.10 10.69 -7.66
N ALA A 135 -14.13 11.60 -7.59
CA ALA A 135 -13.60 12.12 -6.34
C ALA A 135 -14.69 12.84 -5.53
N GLU A 136 -15.46 13.73 -6.15
CA GLU A 136 -16.56 14.46 -5.49
C GLU A 136 -17.65 13.52 -4.96
N ARG A 137 -17.94 12.42 -5.67
CA ARG A 137 -18.90 11.40 -5.22
C ARG A 137 -18.40 10.62 -4.01
N LEU A 138 -17.12 10.28 -3.97
CA LEU A 138 -16.51 9.48 -2.91
C LEU A 138 -16.05 10.32 -1.71
N ALA A 139 -15.97 11.64 -1.85
CA ALA A 139 -15.47 12.54 -0.81
C ALA A 139 -16.18 12.33 0.53
N GLY A 140 -17.51 12.20 0.55
CA GLY A 140 -18.27 12.00 1.78
C GLY A 140 -18.08 10.63 2.47
N GLU A 141 -17.52 9.64 1.77
CA GLU A 141 -17.22 8.31 2.32
C GLU A 141 -15.77 8.20 2.84
N ILE A 142 -14.86 9.03 2.30
CA ILE A 142 -13.41 8.95 2.53
C ILE A 142 -12.94 10.04 3.50
N LEU A 143 -13.50 11.24 3.35
CA LEU A 143 -13.08 12.43 4.09
C LEU A 143 -13.90 12.57 5.37
N THR A 144 -13.25 13.00 6.45
CA THR A 144 -13.90 13.46 7.67
C THR A 144 -14.63 14.79 7.41
N ALA A 145 -15.49 15.21 8.34
CA ALA A 145 -16.15 16.52 8.25
C ALA A 145 -15.15 17.68 8.12
N ASP A 146 -14.07 17.64 8.90
CA ASP A 146 -13.04 18.68 8.88
C ASP A 146 -12.22 18.64 7.57
N GLU A 147 -11.93 17.45 7.04
CA GLU A 147 -11.30 17.30 5.71
C GLU A 147 -12.21 17.80 4.58
N LEU A 148 -13.53 17.54 4.65
CA LEU A 148 -14.52 18.08 3.71
C LEU A 148 -14.56 19.61 3.75
N GLN A 149 -14.52 20.19 4.95
CA GLN A 149 -14.49 21.64 5.12
C GLN A 149 -13.22 22.24 4.51
N ARG A 150 -12.05 21.60 4.72
CA ARG A 150 -10.79 22.03 4.08
C ARG A 150 -10.83 21.86 2.57
N MET A 151 -11.41 20.77 2.07
CA MET A 151 -11.59 20.54 0.63
C MET A 151 -12.43 21.66 -0.01
N ALA A 152 -13.50 22.11 0.64
CA ALA A 152 -14.37 23.16 0.12
C ALA A 152 -13.66 24.52 -0.07
N ALA A 153 -12.52 24.73 0.59
CA ALA A 153 -11.69 25.92 0.44
C ALA A 153 -10.63 25.78 -0.67
N LEU A 154 -10.43 24.59 -1.23
CA LEU A 154 -9.48 24.35 -2.31
C LEU A 154 -10.10 24.59 -3.70
N PRO A 155 -9.27 24.89 -4.71
CA PRO A 155 -9.72 24.88 -6.10
C PRO A 155 -10.26 23.51 -6.50
N ARG A 156 -11.37 23.50 -7.25
CA ARG A 156 -12.11 22.28 -7.60
C ARG A 156 -11.24 21.26 -8.35
N GLU A 157 -10.32 21.73 -9.18
CA GLU A 157 -9.34 20.89 -9.89
C GLU A 157 -8.44 20.07 -8.97
N GLN A 158 -8.28 20.46 -7.70
CA GLN A 158 -7.48 19.72 -6.72
C GLN A 158 -8.26 18.62 -5.99
N HIS A 159 -9.60 18.58 -6.11
CA HIS A 159 -10.42 17.58 -5.42
C HIS A 159 -10.02 16.15 -5.79
N GLY A 160 -9.72 15.89 -7.07
CA GLY A 160 -9.25 14.59 -7.56
C GLY A 160 -8.01 14.11 -6.80
N LEU A 161 -7.01 14.99 -6.68
CA LEU A 161 -5.78 14.69 -5.94
C LEU A 161 -6.03 14.52 -4.45
N LEU A 162 -6.75 15.47 -3.81
CA LEU A 162 -6.99 15.43 -2.37
C LEU A 162 -7.68 14.15 -1.93
N VAL A 163 -8.76 13.76 -2.63
CA VAL A 163 -9.54 12.57 -2.27
C VAL A 163 -8.73 11.30 -2.51
N THR A 164 -7.98 11.22 -3.61
CA THR A 164 -7.09 10.07 -3.90
C THR A 164 -5.99 9.95 -2.86
N LEU A 165 -5.33 11.06 -2.52
CA LEU A 165 -4.29 11.13 -1.51
C LEU A 165 -4.84 10.70 -0.15
N THR A 166 -6.01 11.22 0.24
CA THR A 166 -6.61 10.92 1.54
C THR A 166 -6.99 9.46 1.67
N PHE A 167 -7.61 8.91 0.63
CA PHE A 167 -7.89 7.47 0.55
C PHE A 167 -6.62 6.65 0.72
N SER A 168 -5.61 6.92 -0.11
CA SER A 168 -4.40 6.09 -0.17
C SER A 168 -3.61 6.17 1.13
N VAL A 169 -3.45 7.35 1.71
CA VAL A 169 -2.71 7.50 2.97
C VAL A 169 -3.44 6.83 4.13
N LYS A 170 -4.79 6.89 4.19
CA LYS A 170 -5.56 6.18 5.21
C LYS A 170 -5.50 4.66 5.05
N GLU A 171 -5.47 4.15 3.82
CA GLU A 171 -5.19 2.73 3.54
C GLU A 171 -3.77 2.32 3.96
N SER A 172 -2.78 3.16 3.68
CA SER A 172 -1.41 2.98 4.17
C SER A 172 -1.33 2.96 5.70
N LEU A 173 -2.03 3.88 6.38
CA LEU A 173 -2.13 3.90 7.84
C LEU A 173 -2.76 2.60 8.37
N PHE A 174 -3.86 2.15 7.76
CA PHE A 174 -4.51 0.89 8.11
C PHE A 174 -3.53 -0.29 8.01
N LYS A 175 -2.84 -0.43 6.88
CA LYS A 175 -1.86 -1.52 6.66
C LYS A 175 -0.68 -1.46 7.64
N ALA A 176 -0.24 -0.26 8.02
CA ALA A 176 0.86 -0.08 8.96
C ALA A 176 0.47 -0.44 10.40
N LEU A 177 -0.72 -0.04 10.84
CA LEU A 177 -1.15 -0.19 12.24
C LEU A 177 -1.89 -1.47 12.52
N TYR A 178 -2.68 -2.00 11.58
CA TYR A 178 -3.51 -3.19 11.81
C TYR A 178 -2.72 -4.40 12.37
N PRO A 179 -1.50 -4.73 11.89
CA PRO A 179 -0.70 -5.81 12.48
C PRO A 179 -0.26 -5.57 13.93
N ILE A 180 -0.23 -4.31 14.37
CA ILE A 180 0.21 -3.89 15.71
C ILE A 180 -0.98 -3.87 16.67
N VAL A 181 -2.09 -3.26 16.23
CA VAL A 181 -3.27 -3.03 17.10
C VAL A 181 -4.30 -4.15 17.02
N GLN A 182 -4.30 -4.95 15.94
CA GLN A 182 -5.24 -6.05 15.66
C GLN A 182 -6.72 -5.65 15.79
N LYS A 183 -7.00 -4.36 15.63
CA LYS A 183 -8.34 -3.75 15.68
C LYS A 183 -8.63 -3.14 14.33
N ARG A 184 -9.79 -3.45 13.77
CA ARG A 184 -10.26 -2.80 12.54
C ARG A 184 -10.64 -1.36 12.84
N PHE A 185 -10.26 -0.47 11.93
CA PHE A 185 -10.65 0.93 11.90
C PHE A 185 -10.78 1.37 10.44
N TYR A 186 -11.40 2.52 10.24
CA TYR A 186 -11.95 2.95 8.94
C TYR A 186 -11.62 4.43 8.69
N PHE A 187 -12.05 4.97 7.55
CA PHE A 187 -11.67 6.32 7.11
C PHE A 187 -12.03 7.44 8.10
N GLU A 188 -13.15 7.33 8.80
CA GLU A 188 -13.61 8.27 9.81
C GLU A 188 -12.76 8.27 11.10
N HIS A 189 -11.91 7.26 11.28
CA HIS A 189 -11.08 7.08 12.46
C HIS A 189 -9.69 7.73 12.34
N ALA A 190 -9.40 8.37 11.22
CA ALA A 190 -8.16 9.11 10.99
C ALA A 190 -8.42 10.35 10.14
N GLU A 191 -7.58 11.36 10.33
CA GLU A 191 -7.66 12.65 9.64
C GLU A 191 -6.27 13.05 9.12
N ILE A 192 -6.19 13.55 7.90
CA ILE A 192 -5.05 14.28 7.36
C ILE A 192 -5.13 15.72 7.85
N LEU A 193 -4.16 16.10 8.67
CA LEU A 193 -4.01 17.46 9.17
C LEU A 193 -3.39 18.36 8.09
N GLU A 194 -2.31 17.87 7.48
CA GLU A 194 -1.49 18.63 6.54
C GLU A 194 -0.90 17.71 5.48
N TRP A 195 -0.72 18.24 4.27
CA TRP A 195 0.09 17.63 3.24
C TRP A 195 0.78 18.71 2.40
N SER A 196 1.85 18.33 1.70
CA SER A 196 2.59 19.24 0.82
C SER A 196 2.85 18.63 -0.54
N GLN A 197 3.05 19.47 -1.56
CA GLN A 197 3.46 19.03 -2.89
C GLN A 197 4.83 18.34 -2.90
N ALA A 198 5.66 18.55 -1.87
CA ALA A 198 6.92 17.84 -1.67
C ALA A 198 6.72 16.36 -1.25
N GLY A 199 5.47 15.91 -1.04
CA GLY A 199 5.16 14.51 -0.77
C GLY A 199 5.12 14.15 0.71
N HIS A 200 5.01 15.13 1.62
CA HIS A 200 4.87 14.87 3.06
C HIS A 200 3.40 14.97 3.49
N VAL A 201 2.99 14.13 4.46
CA VAL A 201 1.63 14.10 5.02
C VAL A 201 1.71 13.93 6.54
N ARG A 202 0.85 14.63 7.27
CA ARG A 202 0.66 14.46 8.71
C ARG A 202 -0.77 14.02 9.00
N LEU A 203 -0.89 12.96 9.78
CA LEU A 203 -2.16 12.31 10.10
C LEU A 203 -2.39 12.31 11.60
N ARG A 204 -3.65 12.21 12.01
CA ARG A 204 -4.07 12.03 13.40
C ARG A 204 -5.11 10.94 13.53
N LEU A 205 -5.00 10.12 14.57
CA LEU A 205 -6.06 9.18 14.95
C LEU A 205 -7.21 9.92 15.64
N LEU A 206 -8.45 9.59 15.26
CA LEU A 206 -9.67 10.13 15.86
C LEU A 206 -10.36 9.12 16.81
N THR A 207 -9.68 8.01 17.13
CA THR A 207 -10.21 6.96 18.01
C THR A 207 -9.08 6.25 18.76
N ASP A 208 -9.44 5.60 19.86
CA ASP A 208 -8.53 4.74 20.61
C ASP A 208 -8.45 3.35 19.95
N LEU A 209 -7.27 3.02 19.45
CA LEU A 209 -6.95 1.70 18.89
C LEU A 209 -6.26 0.79 19.91
N SER A 210 -5.43 1.37 20.78
CA SER A 210 -4.76 0.70 21.91
C SER A 210 -4.29 1.73 22.94
N SER A 211 -3.60 1.31 23.99
CA SER A 211 -2.99 2.22 24.97
C SER A 211 -1.89 3.11 24.37
N GLU A 212 -1.19 2.62 23.34
CA GLU A 212 -0.14 3.38 22.64
C GLU A 212 -0.71 4.23 21.49
N TRP A 213 -1.74 3.70 20.83
CA TRP A 213 -2.39 4.28 19.65
C TRP A 213 -3.75 4.86 20.04
N CYS A 214 -3.71 5.97 20.77
CA CYS A 214 -4.89 6.67 21.27
C CYS A 214 -5.38 7.76 20.32
N CYS A 215 -6.61 8.22 20.54
CA CYS A 215 -7.16 9.41 19.91
C CYS A 215 -6.22 10.61 20.12
N GLY A 216 -5.99 11.39 19.06
CA GLY A 216 -5.07 12.51 19.05
C GLY A 216 -3.62 12.14 18.69
N LYS A 217 -3.27 10.85 18.64
CA LYS A 217 -1.92 10.41 18.23
C LYS A 217 -1.66 10.80 16.78
N GLU A 218 -0.54 11.47 16.54
CA GLU A 218 -0.12 11.89 15.21
C GLU A 218 0.93 10.95 14.61
N LEU A 219 0.90 10.81 13.29
CA LEU A 219 1.86 10.06 12.50
C LEU A 219 2.26 10.85 11.26
N GLU A 220 3.48 10.61 10.80
CA GLU A 220 3.94 11.09 9.51
C GLU A 220 3.73 10.01 8.44
N GLY A 221 3.38 10.47 7.24
CA GLY A 221 3.34 9.68 6.04
C GLY A 221 4.01 10.44 4.91
N GLN A 222 4.23 9.75 3.81
CA GLN A 222 4.74 10.35 2.58
C GLN A 222 4.02 9.77 1.37
N PHE A 223 4.03 10.52 0.29
CA PHE A 223 3.49 10.10 -0.99
C PHE A 223 4.30 10.65 -2.15
N VAL A 224 4.13 10.03 -3.32
CA VAL A 224 4.57 10.56 -4.60
C VAL A 224 3.46 10.40 -5.61
N LEU A 225 3.32 11.37 -6.51
CA LEU A 225 2.46 11.28 -7.68
C LEU A 225 3.35 11.21 -8.93
N GLU A 226 3.38 10.05 -9.59
CA GLU A 226 4.10 9.86 -10.85
C GLU A 226 3.09 9.62 -11.98
N GLY A 227 2.95 10.61 -12.88
CA GLY A 227 1.88 10.60 -13.88
C GLY A 227 0.52 10.61 -13.19
N GLU A 228 -0.28 9.56 -13.42
CA GLU A 228 -1.59 9.39 -12.78
C GLU A 228 -1.57 8.39 -11.62
N GLN A 229 -0.39 7.95 -11.15
CA GLN A 229 -0.29 6.99 -10.05
C GLN A 229 0.23 7.64 -8.78
N LEU A 230 -0.55 7.51 -7.70
CA LEU A 230 -0.21 7.98 -6.37
C LEU A 230 0.21 6.79 -5.51
N LEU A 231 1.45 6.80 -5.02
CA LEU A 231 1.95 5.85 -4.05
C LEU A 231 2.08 6.56 -2.71
N SER A 232 1.47 6.03 -1.66
CA SER A 232 1.62 6.51 -0.28
C SER A 232 2.27 5.46 0.61
N LEU A 233 2.92 5.92 1.69
CA LEU A 233 3.59 5.10 2.68
C LEU A 233 3.45 5.72 4.07
N VAL A 234 3.04 4.89 5.04
CA VAL A 234 3.10 5.18 6.47
C VAL A 234 3.99 4.12 7.12
N ALA A 235 4.94 4.56 7.94
CA ALA A 235 5.87 3.68 8.63
C ALA A 235 5.88 3.96 10.13
N VAL A 236 5.96 2.89 10.91
CA VAL A 236 5.97 2.92 12.37
C VAL A 236 7.32 2.38 12.83
N GLY A 237 8.14 3.26 13.42
CA GLY A 237 9.42 2.88 14.01
C GLY A 237 9.27 1.92 15.18
N ALA A 238 10.35 1.20 15.48
CA ALA A 238 10.44 0.31 16.65
C ALA A 238 10.53 1.06 17.98
#